data_AF-A0AAV9KG82-F1
#
_entry.id   AF-A0AAV9KG82-F1
#
_cell.length_a   1.000
_cell.length_b   1.000
_cell.length_c   1.000
_cell.angle_alpha   90.00
_cell.angle_beta   90.00
_cell.angle_gamma   90.00
#
_symmetry.space_group_name_H-M   'P 1'
#
loop_
_entity.id
_entity.type
_entity.pdbx_description
1 polymer ?
#
loop_
_entity_poly.entity_id
_entity_poly.type
_entity_poly.pdbx_seq_one_letter_code
_entity_poly.pdbx_strand_id
1 'polypeptide(L)'
;MAKKKERSVNVSGKPKHSNRDVSAAKNGGSAATVRRLKMYNTRPKRNPQGHIIKHDLQSKELPSTRIQPDRRWFDNTRVVNQKELEFFREELQTRLSSNYNVILKERKLPMSLLNDHQKKGNAHQLGSKQKPSAGTEKKHSKHFKSLAKKADTP
;
A
#
# COMPACT_ATOMS: atom_id res chain seq x y z
N MET A 1 -52.48 -26.64 52.62
CA MET A 1 -52.03 -26.69 51.21
C MET A 1 -51.27 -25.42 50.88
N ALA A 2 -49.94 -25.45 50.81
CA ALA A 2 -49.12 -24.26 50.54
C ALA A 2 -48.78 -24.19 49.04
N LYS A 3 -49.20 -23.10 48.37
CA LYS A 3 -48.91 -22.87 46.96
C LYS A 3 -47.40 -22.63 46.75
N LYS A 4 -46.76 -23.47 45.95
CA LYS A 4 -45.37 -23.31 45.50
C LYS A 4 -45.31 -22.14 44.52
N LYS A 5 -44.55 -21.09 44.85
CA LYS A 5 -44.26 -19.96 43.94
C LYS A 5 -43.15 -20.39 42.98
N GLU A 6 -43.47 -20.51 41.69
CA GLU A 6 -42.50 -20.87 40.66
C GLU A 6 -41.48 -19.74 40.44
N ARG A 7 -40.21 -20.13 40.25
CA ARG A 7 -39.12 -19.20 39.93
C ARG A 7 -39.31 -18.68 38.51
N SER A 8 -39.32 -17.35 38.33
CA SER A 8 -39.30 -16.74 37.00
C SER A 8 -38.01 -17.12 36.26
N VAL A 9 -38.16 -17.81 35.13
CA VAL A 9 -37.08 -18.09 34.21
C VAL A 9 -36.85 -16.82 33.39
N ASN A 10 -35.65 -16.24 33.49
CA ASN A 10 -35.27 -15.06 32.72
C ASN A 10 -35.31 -15.36 31.21
N VAL A 11 -36.35 -14.88 30.53
CA VAL A 11 -36.47 -14.84 29.07
C VAL A 11 -35.65 -13.66 28.55
N SER A 12 -34.33 -13.73 28.71
CA SER A 12 -33.45 -12.84 27.96
C SER A 12 -32.50 -13.73 27.16
N GLY A 13 -32.62 -13.65 25.84
CA GLY A 13 -31.91 -14.45 24.84
C GLY A 13 -30.41 -14.15 24.77
N LYS A 14 -29.71 -14.19 25.90
CA LYS A 14 -28.26 -14.11 25.97
C LYS A 14 -27.76 -15.47 26.46
N PRO A 15 -27.15 -16.30 25.58
CA PRO A 15 -26.63 -17.60 25.99
C PRO A 15 -25.54 -17.42 27.06
N LYS A 16 -25.69 -18.13 28.18
CA LYS A 16 -24.81 -18.07 29.35
C LYS A 16 -23.41 -18.70 29.15
N HIS A 17 -23.02 -19.04 27.91
CA HIS A 17 -21.80 -19.83 27.66
C HIS A 17 -20.61 -19.01 27.14
N SER A 18 -20.67 -17.68 27.10
CA SER A 18 -19.46 -16.88 26.89
C SER A 18 -19.10 -16.17 28.19
N ASN A 19 -18.06 -16.64 28.87
CA ASN A 19 -17.41 -15.96 29.98
C ASN A 19 -16.64 -14.70 29.49
N ARG A 20 -17.29 -13.90 28.65
CA ARG A 20 -16.83 -12.63 28.07
C ARG A 20 -17.75 -11.52 28.57
N ASP A 21 -17.91 -11.48 29.89
CA ASP A 21 -18.47 -10.31 30.54
C ASP A 21 -17.43 -9.20 30.39
N VAL A 22 -17.58 -8.38 29.35
CA VAL A 22 -16.96 -7.06 29.31
C VAL A 22 -17.65 -6.27 30.42
N SER A 23 -17.12 -6.40 31.62
CA SER A 23 -17.57 -5.76 32.86
C SER A 23 -17.38 -4.25 32.77
N ALA A 24 -18.16 -3.58 31.91
CA ALA A 24 -18.16 -2.13 31.75
C ALA A 24 -19.36 -1.58 30.96
N ALA A 25 -20.30 -2.40 30.48
CA ALA A 25 -21.49 -1.88 29.80
C ALA A 25 -22.60 -1.54 30.80
N LYS A 26 -22.33 -0.66 31.76
CA LYS A 26 -23.41 0.00 32.53
C LYS A 26 -24.13 1.07 31.68
N ASN A 27 -23.48 1.57 30.62
CA ASN A 27 -24.01 2.60 29.74
C ASN A 27 -23.90 2.17 28.26
N GLY A 28 -25.02 1.72 27.66
CA GLY A 28 -25.44 1.82 26.24
C GLY A 28 -24.52 1.43 25.07
N GLY A 29 -23.23 1.13 25.25
CA GLY A 29 -22.29 0.92 24.14
C GLY A 29 -22.17 -0.54 23.71
N SER A 30 -22.15 -0.78 22.39
CA SER A 30 -21.77 -2.09 21.84
C SER A 30 -20.34 -2.47 22.25
N ALA A 31 -20.03 -3.77 22.33
CA ALA A 31 -18.70 -4.23 22.71
C ALA A 31 -17.58 -3.67 21.81
N ALA A 32 -17.86 -3.43 20.52
CA ALA A 32 -16.93 -2.81 19.59
C ALA A 32 -16.64 -1.34 19.96
N THR A 33 -17.69 -0.58 20.30
CA THR A 33 -17.56 0.81 20.75
C THR A 33 -16.74 0.88 22.04
N VAL A 34 -16.98 -0.02 22.99
CA VAL A 34 -16.21 -0.07 24.25
C VAL A 34 -14.72 -0.34 23.99
N ARG A 35 -14.38 -1.26 23.08
CA ARG A 35 -12.98 -1.54 22.72
C ARG A 35 -12.31 -0.34 22.02
N ARG A 36 -13.02 0.32 21.10
CA ARG A 36 -12.54 1.54 20.44
C ARG A 36 -12.26 2.66 21.44
N LEU A 37 -13.17 2.87 22.40
CA LEU A 37 -12.97 3.90 23.43
C LEU A 37 -11.79 3.58 24.35
N LYS A 38 -11.61 2.30 24.71
CA LYS A 38 -10.45 1.85 25.50
C LYS A 38 -9.11 2.06 24.76
N MET A 39 -9.09 2.03 23.43
CA MET A 39 -7.88 2.30 22.63
C MET A 39 -7.32 3.71 22.88
N TYR A 40 -8.18 4.72 23.05
CA TYR A 40 -7.73 6.08 23.36
C TYR A 40 -7.07 6.20 24.74
N ASN A 41 -7.28 5.24 25.64
CA ASN A 41 -6.75 5.21 27.00
C ASN A 41 -5.55 4.24 27.14
N THR A 42 -4.65 4.21 26.16
CA THR A 42 -3.48 3.29 26.15
C THR A 42 -2.28 3.93 26.86
N ARG A 43 -2.18 3.75 28.18
CA ARG A 43 -1.02 4.18 29.00
C ARG A 43 -0.35 2.98 29.67
N PRO A 44 0.98 2.98 29.86
CA PRO A 44 1.66 1.95 30.63
C PRO A 44 1.12 1.87 32.05
N LYS A 45 0.82 0.66 32.51
CA LYS A 45 0.49 0.39 33.90
C LYS A 45 1.77 0.25 34.71
N ARG A 46 1.84 0.95 35.84
CA ARG A 46 3.01 0.98 36.74
C ARG A 46 2.66 0.44 38.12
N ASN A 47 3.64 -0.13 38.81
CA ASN A 47 3.54 -0.44 40.23
C ASN A 47 3.71 0.86 41.06
N PRO A 48 3.39 0.85 42.37
CA PRO A 48 3.62 2.01 43.24
C PRO A 48 5.09 2.46 43.27
N GLN A 49 6.04 1.55 43.05
CA GLN A 49 7.46 1.86 42.93
C GLN A 49 7.86 2.46 41.56
N GLY A 50 6.91 2.76 40.66
CA GLY A 50 7.14 3.40 39.36
C GLY A 50 7.59 2.48 38.20
N HIS A 51 7.81 1.19 38.45
CA HIS A 51 8.19 0.20 37.43
C HIS A 51 7.00 -0.17 36.54
N ILE A 52 7.25 -0.29 35.24
CA ILE A 52 6.23 -0.63 34.23
C ILE A 52 5.92 -2.12 34.31
N ILE A 53 4.68 -2.47 34.66
CA ILE A 53 4.18 -3.85 34.70
C ILE A 53 3.73 -4.29 33.31
N LYS A 54 3.03 -3.42 32.59
CA LYS A 54 2.48 -3.74 31.26
C LYS A 54 2.42 -2.51 30.37
N HIS A 55 2.81 -2.70 29.11
CA HIS A 55 2.56 -1.77 28.01
C HIS A 55 1.98 -2.56 26.82
N ASP A 56 0.88 -2.09 26.22
CA ASP A 56 0.16 -2.88 25.20
C ASP A 56 0.88 -2.90 23.83
N LEU A 57 1.59 -1.81 23.45
CA LEU A 57 2.24 -1.66 22.14
C LEU A 57 3.77 -1.58 22.17
N GLN A 58 4.39 -1.70 23.35
CA GLN A 58 5.84 -1.53 23.54
C GLN A 58 6.37 -2.71 24.35
N SER A 59 6.36 -3.89 23.73
CA SER A 59 7.02 -5.07 24.29
C SER A 59 8.54 -4.87 24.23
N LYS A 60 9.24 -5.27 25.30
CA LYS A 60 10.73 -5.26 25.36
C LYS A 60 11.35 -6.55 24.81
N GLU A 61 10.52 -7.56 24.57
CA GLU A 61 10.94 -8.85 24.05
C GLU A 61 11.33 -8.73 22.57
N LEU A 62 12.48 -9.31 22.22
CA LEU A 62 12.96 -9.36 20.85
C LEU A 62 12.32 -10.58 20.16
N PRO A 63 11.49 -10.38 19.12
CA PRO A 63 10.93 -11.51 18.37
C PRO A 63 12.02 -12.18 17.53
N SER A 64 11.82 -13.46 17.20
CA SER A 64 12.64 -14.14 16.19
C SER A 64 12.37 -13.52 14.82
N THR A 65 13.41 -12.93 14.20
CA THR A 65 13.31 -12.17 12.94
C THR A 65 13.63 -13.01 11.69
N ARG A 66 14.04 -14.27 11.86
CA ARG A 66 14.41 -15.12 10.73
C ARG A 66 13.18 -15.47 9.91
N ILE A 67 13.23 -15.13 8.63
CA ILE A 67 12.19 -15.52 7.68
C ILE A 67 12.49 -16.94 7.18
N GLN A 68 11.48 -17.82 7.18
CA GLN A 68 11.64 -19.21 6.75
C GLN A 68 11.87 -19.29 5.24
N PRO A 69 12.79 -20.13 4.74
CA PRO A 69 12.95 -20.30 3.30
C PRO A 69 11.69 -20.95 2.70
N ASP A 70 11.08 -20.29 1.70
CA ASP A 70 9.92 -20.80 0.96
C ASP A 70 10.10 -20.53 -0.55
N ARG A 71 9.83 -21.53 -1.39
CA ARG A 71 9.89 -21.41 -2.85
C ARG A 71 8.87 -20.39 -3.37
N ARG A 72 7.73 -20.22 -2.69
CA ARG A 72 6.63 -19.34 -3.09
C ARG A 72 7.01 -17.86 -3.13
N TRP A 73 8.13 -17.46 -2.52
CA TRP A 73 8.63 -16.08 -2.61
C TRP A 73 9.11 -15.71 -4.00
N PHE A 74 9.52 -16.72 -4.77
CA PHE A 74 10.04 -16.56 -6.11
C PHE A 74 8.99 -16.87 -7.18
N ASP A 75 7.79 -17.29 -6.77
CA ASP A 75 6.67 -17.47 -7.69
C ASP A 75 6.01 -16.12 -8.01
N ASN A 76 5.47 -15.99 -9.22
CA ASN A 76 4.80 -14.78 -9.67
C ASN A 76 3.50 -14.54 -8.89
N THR A 77 3.42 -13.44 -8.12
CA THR A 77 2.27 -13.16 -7.24
C THR A 77 1.13 -12.37 -7.90
N ARG A 78 1.41 -11.59 -8.95
CA ARG A 78 0.43 -10.81 -9.71
C ARG A 78 0.71 -10.97 -11.20
N VAL A 79 -0.15 -11.71 -11.88
CA VAL A 79 -0.05 -11.97 -13.33
C VAL A 79 -1.33 -11.49 -13.99
N VAL A 80 -1.20 -10.88 -15.17
CA VAL A 80 -2.31 -10.43 -16.00
C VAL A 80 -2.11 -10.99 -17.40
N ASN A 81 -3.16 -11.50 -18.01
CA ASN A 81 -3.09 -11.99 -19.39
C ASN A 81 -3.03 -10.81 -20.38
N GLN A 82 -2.30 -10.95 -21.48
CA GLN A 82 -2.14 -9.88 -22.46
C GLN A 82 -3.49 -9.38 -23.04
N LYS A 83 -4.41 -10.30 -23.35
CA LYS A 83 -5.75 -9.95 -23.86
C LYS A 83 -6.58 -9.18 -22.83
N GLU A 84 -6.50 -9.56 -21.56
CA GLU A 84 -7.18 -8.85 -20.46
C GLU A 84 -6.57 -7.48 -20.23
N LEU A 85 -5.25 -7.36 -20.40
CA LEU A 85 -4.53 -6.10 -20.29
C LEU A 85 -4.99 -5.13 -21.40
N GLU A 86 -5.07 -5.59 -22.64
CA GLU A 86 -5.58 -4.79 -23.76
C GLU A 86 -7.01 -4.34 -23.53
N PHE A 87 -7.91 -5.25 -23.16
CA PHE A 87 -9.29 -4.92 -22.79
C PHE A 87 -9.35 -3.86 -21.67
N PHE A 88 -8.52 -4.02 -20.64
CA PHE A 88 -8.45 -3.08 -19.53
C PHE A 88 -7.95 -1.69 -19.96
N ARG A 89 -7.01 -1.61 -20.90
CA ARG A 89 -6.53 -0.34 -21.46
C ARG A 89 -7.64 0.41 -22.18
N GLU A 90 -8.42 -0.28 -23.00
CA GLU A 90 -9.53 0.30 -23.74
C GLU A 90 -10.63 0.80 -22.78
N GLU A 91 -11.07 -0.05 -21.84
CA GLU A 91 -12.12 0.32 -20.90
C GLU A 91 -11.70 1.50 -20.02
N LEU A 92 -10.47 1.52 -19.52
CA LEU A 92 -9.98 2.66 -18.75
C LEU A 92 -9.86 3.93 -19.58
N GLN A 93 -9.41 3.86 -20.82
CA GLN A 93 -9.34 5.04 -21.68
C GLN A 93 -10.73 5.65 -21.92
N THR A 94 -11.74 4.82 -22.17
CA THR A 94 -13.13 5.26 -22.28
C THR A 94 -13.63 5.90 -20.99
N ARG A 95 -13.40 5.26 -19.84
CA ARG A 95 -13.93 5.73 -18.54
C ARG A 95 -13.20 6.97 -18.01
N LEU A 96 -11.88 7.06 -18.19
CA LEU A 96 -11.05 8.19 -17.77
C LEU A 96 -11.28 9.45 -18.63
N SER A 97 -11.77 9.30 -19.86
CA SER A 97 -12.13 10.44 -20.71
C SER A 97 -13.24 11.32 -20.11
N SER A 98 -14.05 10.78 -19.19
CA SER A 98 -15.08 11.53 -18.48
C SER A 98 -14.56 12.02 -17.13
N ASN A 99 -14.61 13.35 -16.93
CA ASN A 99 -14.16 14.01 -15.70
C ASN A 99 -15.01 13.70 -14.46
N TYR A 100 -16.16 13.03 -14.62
CA TYR A 100 -17.07 12.72 -13.52
C TYR A 100 -16.90 11.30 -12.95
N ASN A 101 -16.05 10.48 -13.56
CA ASN A 101 -15.83 9.11 -13.13
C ASN A 101 -14.71 9.02 -12.08
N VAL A 102 -14.96 8.29 -10.98
CA VAL A 102 -13.98 8.08 -9.90
C VAL A 102 -13.69 6.58 -9.72
N ILE A 103 -12.42 6.25 -9.57
CA ILE A 103 -11.98 4.87 -9.32
C ILE A 103 -12.09 4.57 -7.82
N LEU A 104 -12.90 3.57 -7.45
CA LEU A 104 -13.13 3.20 -6.04
C LEU A 104 -12.03 2.30 -5.44
N LYS A 105 -11.40 1.45 -6.25
CA LYS A 105 -10.46 0.39 -5.79
C LYS A 105 -9.12 0.45 -6.50
N GLU A 106 -8.49 1.62 -6.51
CA GLU A 106 -7.23 1.87 -7.20
C GLU A 106 -6.10 0.91 -6.80
N ARG A 107 -5.96 0.59 -5.50
CA ARG A 107 -4.86 -0.25 -4.98
C ARG A 107 -4.77 -1.66 -5.57
N LYS A 108 -5.87 -2.17 -6.15
CA LYS A 108 -5.92 -3.50 -6.76
C LYS A 108 -5.66 -3.50 -8.27
N LEU A 109 -5.66 -2.31 -8.90
CA LEU A 109 -5.50 -2.18 -10.34
C LEU A 109 -4.03 -2.02 -10.72
N PRO A 110 -3.53 -2.71 -11.76
CA PRO A 110 -2.16 -2.60 -12.22
C PRO A 110 -1.98 -1.34 -13.09
N MET A 111 -2.23 -0.16 -12.53
CA MET A 111 -2.15 1.12 -13.26
C MET A 111 -0.75 1.41 -13.84
N SER A 112 0.31 0.82 -13.26
CA SER A 112 1.67 0.93 -13.80
C SER A 112 1.82 0.33 -15.20
N LEU A 113 0.98 -0.62 -15.61
CA LEU A 113 1.05 -1.26 -16.93
C LEU A 113 0.30 -0.47 -18.02
N LEU A 114 -0.51 0.52 -17.62
CA LEU A 114 -1.28 1.36 -18.54
C LEU A 114 -0.43 2.50 -19.11
N ASN A 115 0.41 3.11 -18.28
CA ASN A 115 1.27 4.23 -18.67
C ASN A 115 2.52 3.68 -19.37
N ASP A 116 2.37 3.32 -20.64
CA ASP A 116 3.53 3.00 -21.45
C ASP A 116 4.43 4.25 -21.50
N HIS A 117 5.67 4.15 -21.02
CA HIS A 117 6.62 5.28 -21.00
C HIS A 117 7.14 5.60 -22.39
N GLN A 118 6.26 5.71 -23.39
CA GLN A 118 6.57 6.19 -24.73
C GLN A 118 6.62 7.72 -24.72
N LYS A 119 7.46 8.29 -23.85
CA LYS A 119 7.94 9.67 -23.99
C LYS A 119 9.44 9.64 -24.18
N LYS A 120 9.81 9.31 -25.44
CA LYS A 120 10.94 9.85 -26.20
C LYS A 120 12.07 10.37 -25.30
N GLY A 121 12.84 9.46 -24.73
CA GLY A 121 14.19 9.83 -24.31
C GLY A 121 14.92 10.23 -25.57
N ASN A 122 15.25 11.52 -25.70
CA ASN A 122 16.15 11.99 -26.74
C ASN A 122 17.29 10.98 -26.84
N ALA A 123 17.41 10.34 -28.01
CA ALA A 123 18.30 9.20 -28.23
C ALA A 123 19.61 9.44 -27.50
N HIS A 124 20.06 8.44 -26.74
CA HIS A 124 21.18 8.53 -25.80
C HIS A 124 22.47 8.95 -26.53
N GLN A 125 22.63 10.24 -26.82
CA GLN A 125 23.79 10.83 -27.52
C GLN A 125 25.08 10.69 -26.69
N LEU A 126 24.92 10.34 -25.41
CA LEU A 126 25.99 10.10 -24.46
C LEU A 126 26.62 8.69 -24.60
N GLY A 127 25.96 7.76 -25.28
CA GLY A 127 26.51 6.42 -25.57
C GLY A 127 27.33 6.33 -26.86
N SER A 128 27.21 7.33 -27.76
CA SER A 128 27.89 7.32 -29.08
C SER A 128 29.15 8.19 -29.13
N LYS A 129 29.49 8.90 -28.05
CA LYS A 129 30.72 9.69 -27.96
C LYS A 129 31.79 8.86 -27.24
N GLN A 130 32.60 8.13 -28.02
CA GLN A 130 33.86 7.57 -27.53
C GLN A 130 34.67 8.70 -26.86
N LYS A 131 35.00 8.55 -25.58
CA LYS A 131 35.89 9.47 -24.86
C LYS A 131 37.30 9.26 -25.46
N PRO A 132 37.93 10.26 -26.10
CA PRO A 132 39.24 10.05 -26.70
C PRO A 132 40.26 9.75 -25.62
N SER A 133 41.01 8.66 -25.79
CA SER A 133 42.18 8.33 -24.98
C SER A 133 43.20 9.48 -25.05
N ALA A 134 43.76 9.86 -23.91
CA ALA A 134 44.81 10.86 -23.84
C ALA A 134 46.00 10.38 -24.70
N GLY A 135 46.25 11.04 -25.84
CA GLY A 135 47.42 10.75 -26.67
C GLY A 135 47.26 10.81 -28.19
N THR A 136 46.11 11.14 -28.78
CA THR A 136 46.02 11.32 -30.25
C THR A 136 45.11 12.48 -30.65
N GLU A 137 45.58 13.31 -31.58
CA GLU A 137 44.99 14.55 -32.06
C GLU A 137 43.51 14.44 -32.47
N LYS A 138 42.70 15.42 -32.04
CA LYS A 138 41.30 15.57 -32.44
C LYS A 138 41.22 15.93 -33.92
N LYS A 139 40.83 14.98 -34.78
CA LYS A 139 40.41 15.31 -36.15
C LYS A 139 39.02 15.96 -36.11
N HIS A 140 38.99 17.29 -36.17
CA HIS A 140 37.77 18.04 -36.42
C HIS A 140 37.25 17.67 -37.82
N SER A 141 36.09 17.01 -37.88
CA SER A 141 35.36 16.76 -39.11
C SER A 141 35.07 18.11 -39.79
N LYS A 142 35.64 18.30 -40.98
CA LYS A 142 35.49 19.51 -41.78
C LYS A 142 34.05 19.63 -42.25
N HIS A 143 33.28 20.49 -41.61
CA HIS A 143 32.04 20.99 -42.21
C HIS A 143 31.96 22.51 -42.11
N PHE A 144 32.89 23.18 -42.80
CA PHE A 144 32.87 24.63 -42.99
C PHE A 144 32.28 25.04 -44.36
N LYS A 145 31.62 24.10 -45.08
CA LYS A 145 31.03 24.36 -46.41
C LYS A 145 29.52 24.65 -46.40
N SER A 146 28.84 24.59 -45.26
CA SER A 146 27.39 24.82 -45.17
C SER A 146 26.97 26.11 -44.44
N LEU A 147 27.92 26.91 -43.95
CA LEU A 147 27.62 28.25 -43.42
C LEU A 147 27.67 29.35 -44.50
N ALA A 148 28.46 29.18 -45.56
CA ALA A 148 28.55 30.18 -46.63
C ALA A 148 27.29 30.22 -47.52
N LYS A 149 26.51 29.14 -47.59
CA LYS A 149 25.31 29.06 -48.45
C LYS A 149 24.04 29.65 -47.81
N LYS A 150 24.14 30.16 -46.58
CA LYS A 150 23.04 30.86 -45.87
C LYS A 150 23.25 32.38 -45.78
N ALA A 151 24.39 32.90 -46.24
CA ALA A 151 24.69 34.32 -46.22
C ALA A 151 24.31 35.03 -47.54
N ASP A 152 24.20 34.30 -48.65
CA ASP A 152 23.90 34.85 -49.97
C ASP A 152 22.60 34.25 -50.54
N THR A 153 21.47 34.67 -49.98
CA THR A 153 20.17 34.68 -50.66
C THR A 153 19.44 35.93 -50.16
N PRO A 154 18.93 36.81 -51.06
CA PRO A 154 18.23 38.02 -50.67
C PRO A 154 16.95 37.72 -49.87
#